data_AF-A0A1I4XC85-F1
#
_entry.id   AF-A0A1I4XC85-F1
#
_cell.length_a   1.000
_cell.length_b   1.000
_cell.length_c   1.000
_cell.angle_alpha   90.00
_cell.angle_beta   90.00
_cell.angle_gamma   90.00
#
_symmetry.space_group_name_H-M   'P 1'
#
loop_
_entity.id
_entity.type
_entity.pdbx_description
1 polymer ?
#
loop_
_entity_poly.entity_id
_entity_poly.type
_entity_poly.pdbx_seq_one_letter_code
_entity_poly.pdbx_strand_id
1 'polypeptide(L)'
;MRLCKFLFVGCLSVFSLASHAQTVSDLYRVREPVSSQTPQERDQATQRALDTLVLRLTGDAKAAQNPGLEAIRKDPQQIISQFGYDAGPPESLQVEFDPASTNRALRRAGLALWGTNRPSILGWWLNDSAEGSSLVGDGQASAEPLRRAAQHRGLPLRLPMADLNEQIVATAPNLEGSDPAPLRDISERYGADGLLAVHAREEGGQWQAQWHFWLGDQREQGTVQGADSAAVADAVLLAVSERLALRFAAKPGASTEQLLEVQGMNLERYAALGHLLEPFAGRPLSIDGDRIVYRVNGNADQLRAQLGLAKLQEVPAGTASVPVQPIAGGTMPAVALMPAAKAGLSFRW
;
A
#
# COMPACT_ATOMS: atom_id res chain seq x y z
N MET A 1 18.45 46.84 18.48
CA MET A 1 17.46 45.80 18.86
C MET A 1 16.39 45.54 17.78
N ARG A 2 16.73 45.51 16.49
CA ARG A 2 15.77 45.20 15.40
C ARG A 2 16.22 44.05 14.49
N LEU A 3 17.44 43.55 14.64
CA LEU A 3 17.99 42.47 13.81
C LEU A 3 17.64 41.07 14.34
N CYS A 4 17.39 40.91 15.65
CA CYS A 4 17.00 39.61 16.22
C CYS A 4 15.55 39.20 15.93
N LYS A 5 14.69 40.12 15.48
CA LYS A 5 13.28 39.79 15.14
C LYS A 5 13.12 39.14 13.76
N PHE A 6 14.09 39.33 12.86
CA PHE A 6 14.06 38.68 11.53
C PHE A 6 14.68 37.28 11.53
N LEU A 7 15.53 36.95 12.51
CA LEU A 7 16.12 35.62 12.66
C LEU A 7 15.13 34.56 13.18
N PHE A 8 14.03 34.97 13.83
CA PHE A 8 13.00 34.03 14.31
C PHE A 8 11.93 33.69 13.26
N VAL A 9 11.83 34.46 12.16
CA VAL A 9 10.86 34.19 11.08
C VAL A 9 11.45 33.27 10.01
N GLY A 10 12.78 33.22 9.87
CA GLY A 10 13.48 32.32 8.94
C GLY A 10 13.58 30.86 9.37
N CYS A 11 13.38 30.55 10.66
CA CYS A 11 13.46 29.16 11.16
C CYS A 11 12.12 28.41 11.18
N LEU A 12 10.98 29.08 10.93
CA LEU A 12 9.67 28.42 10.90
C LEU A 12 9.27 27.86 9.52
N SER A 13 10.05 28.11 8.48
CA SER A 13 9.72 27.75 7.09
C SER A 13 10.39 26.45 6.60
N VAL A 14 11.11 25.72 7.47
CA VAL A 14 11.86 24.51 7.07
C VAL A 14 11.19 23.21 7.55
N PHE A 15 10.06 23.28 8.27
CA PHE A 15 9.24 22.09 8.58
C PHE A 15 8.14 21.88 7.54
N SER A 16 8.50 21.92 6.25
CA SER A 16 7.71 21.21 5.25
C SER A 16 7.96 19.72 5.46
N LEU A 17 7.06 19.07 6.21
CA LEU A 17 6.98 17.62 6.26
C LEU A 17 6.83 17.14 4.82
N ALA A 18 7.93 16.66 4.23
CA ALA A 18 7.86 15.83 3.05
C ALA A 18 7.01 14.62 3.46
N SER A 19 5.74 14.63 3.07
CA SER A 19 4.86 13.48 3.15
C SER A 19 5.37 12.46 2.13
N HIS A 20 6.42 11.75 2.52
CA HIS A 20 6.85 10.60 1.77
C HIS A 20 5.71 9.59 1.79
N ALA A 21 5.07 9.38 0.64
CA ALA A 21 4.32 8.16 0.39
C ALA A 21 5.29 7.02 0.72
N GLN A 22 4.99 6.26 1.79
CA GLN A 22 5.88 5.23 2.29
C GLN A 22 5.85 4.07 1.31
N THR A 23 6.70 4.14 0.28
CA THR A 23 6.94 3.00 -0.61
C THR A 23 7.47 1.85 0.24
N VAL A 24 6.91 0.65 0.07
CA VAL A 24 7.48 -0.55 0.69
C VAL A 24 8.81 -0.82 0.00
N SER A 25 9.89 -0.29 0.56
CA SER A 25 11.26 -0.36 0.02
C SER A 25 11.78 -1.79 -0.14
N ASP A 26 11.18 -2.73 0.59
CA ASP A 26 11.62 -4.12 0.69
C ASP A 26 10.64 -5.13 0.08
N LEU A 27 9.78 -4.72 -0.87
CA LEU A 27 8.75 -5.61 -1.44
C LEU A 27 9.34 -6.87 -2.11
N TYR A 28 10.52 -6.75 -2.72
CA TYR A 28 11.26 -7.83 -3.39
C TYR A 28 12.30 -8.51 -2.49
N ARG A 29 12.30 -8.18 -1.20
CA ARG A 29 13.17 -8.79 -0.20
C ARG A 29 12.32 -9.63 0.74
N VAL A 30 12.52 -10.93 0.68
CA VAL A 30 11.74 -11.91 1.45
C VAL A 30 12.62 -12.50 2.54
N ARG A 31 12.04 -12.71 3.73
CA ARG A 31 12.69 -13.38 4.84
C ARG A 31 11.89 -14.62 5.18
N GLU A 32 12.56 -15.75 5.20
CA GLU A 32 11.96 -17.03 5.57
C GLU A 32 12.73 -17.61 6.77
N PRO A 33 12.03 -18.06 7.82
CA PRO A 33 12.71 -18.73 8.93
C PRO A 33 13.39 -20.01 8.44
N VAL A 34 14.56 -20.30 9.00
CA VAL A 34 15.35 -21.50 8.68
C VAL A 34 15.75 -22.24 9.95
N SER A 35 15.83 -23.56 9.84
CA SER A 35 16.29 -24.44 10.92
C SER A 35 17.81 -24.60 10.96
N SER A 36 18.48 -24.35 9.83
CA SER A 36 19.92 -24.48 9.63
C SER A 36 20.38 -23.75 8.37
N GLN A 37 21.70 -23.60 8.18
CA GLN A 37 22.27 -23.03 6.95
C GLN A 37 22.69 -24.08 5.91
N THR A 38 22.19 -25.32 6.02
CA THR A 38 22.51 -26.39 5.08
C THR A 38 22.00 -26.06 3.67
N PRO A 39 22.64 -26.56 2.59
CA PRO A 39 22.16 -26.33 1.23
C PRO A 39 20.70 -26.76 1.03
N GLN A 40 20.29 -27.90 1.60
CA GLN A 40 18.92 -28.39 1.50
C GLN A 40 17.90 -27.47 2.16
N GLU A 41 18.17 -26.98 3.38
CA GLU A 41 17.29 -26.01 4.05
C GLU A 41 17.24 -24.69 3.26
N ARG A 42 18.38 -24.23 2.72
CA ARG A 42 18.44 -23.04 1.88
C ARG A 42 17.57 -23.17 0.64
N ASP A 43 17.62 -24.31 -0.06
CA ASP A 43 16.83 -24.54 -1.26
C ASP A 43 15.33 -24.53 -0.92
N GLN A 44 14.94 -25.18 0.17
CA GLN A 44 13.54 -25.17 0.65
C GLN A 44 13.08 -23.76 1.05
N ALA A 45 13.90 -23.02 1.79
CA ALA A 45 13.61 -21.64 2.17
C ALA A 45 13.55 -20.71 0.96
N THR A 46 14.36 -20.95 -0.08
CA THR A 46 14.29 -20.20 -1.34
C THR A 46 12.97 -20.45 -2.07
N GLN A 47 12.46 -21.69 -2.06
CA GLN A 47 11.13 -22.00 -2.61
C GLN A 47 10.02 -21.31 -1.81
N ARG A 48 10.06 -21.36 -0.47
CA ARG A 48 9.12 -20.62 0.38
C ARG A 48 9.19 -19.12 0.10
N ALA A 49 10.39 -18.57 -0.05
CA ALA A 49 10.59 -17.16 -0.34
C ALA A 49 9.99 -16.74 -1.68
N LEU A 50 10.08 -17.62 -2.69
CA LEU A 50 9.43 -17.41 -4.00
C LEU A 50 7.90 -17.40 -3.85
N ASP A 51 7.33 -18.38 -3.15
CA ASP A 51 5.88 -18.45 -2.92
C ASP A 51 5.37 -17.19 -2.19
N THR A 52 6.10 -16.78 -1.15
CA THR A 52 5.86 -15.55 -0.40
C THR A 52 5.95 -14.32 -1.30
N LEU A 53 6.97 -14.21 -2.16
CA LEU A 53 7.11 -13.10 -3.11
C LEU A 53 5.91 -13.04 -4.07
N VAL A 54 5.52 -14.17 -4.65
CA VAL A 54 4.39 -14.25 -5.58
C VAL A 54 3.12 -13.82 -4.86
N LEU A 55 2.87 -14.33 -3.66
CA LEU A 55 1.73 -13.92 -2.85
C LEU A 55 1.75 -12.42 -2.53
N ARG A 56 2.89 -11.85 -2.12
CA ARG A 56 2.99 -10.39 -1.89
C ARG A 56 2.63 -9.59 -3.13
N LEU A 57 3.17 -9.98 -4.29
CA LEU A 57 3.04 -9.23 -5.54
C LEU A 57 1.69 -9.44 -6.23
N THR A 58 0.92 -10.47 -5.89
CA THR A 58 -0.36 -10.78 -6.53
C THR A 58 -1.54 -10.66 -5.59
N GLY A 59 -1.31 -10.87 -4.29
CA GLY A 59 -2.32 -11.06 -3.25
C GLY A 59 -3.22 -12.27 -3.46
N ASP A 60 -2.76 -13.27 -4.23
CA ASP A 60 -3.47 -14.53 -4.46
C ASP A 60 -2.56 -15.70 -4.07
N ALA A 61 -2.93 -16.43 -3.01
CA ALA A 61 -2.19 -17.60 -2.55
C ALA A 61 -2.08 -18.71 -3.61
N LYS A 62 -3.01 -18.76 -4.57
CA LYS A 62 -2.98 -19.75 -5.67
C LYS A 62 -2.03 -19.36 -6.79
N ALA A 63 -1.62 -18.09 -6.87
CA ALA A 63 -0.76 -17.60 -7.94
C ALA A 63 0.64 -18.25 -7.92
N ALA A 64 1.14 -18.61 -6.74
CA ALA A 64 2.40 -19.33 -6.57
C ALA A 64 2.43 -20.66 -7.34
N GLN A 65 1.27 -21.29 -7.56
CA GLN A 65 1.12 -22.57 -8.27
C GLN A 65 0.74 -22.40 -9.75
N ASN A 66 0.74 -21.17 -10.28
CA ASN A 66 0.40 -20.93 -11.68
C ASN A 66 1.37 -21.71 -12.61
N PRO A 67 0.89 -22.46 -13.62
CA PRO A 67 1.74 -23.22 -14.54
C PRO A 67 2.78 -22.37 -15.29
N GLY A 68 2.47 -21.10 -15.55
CA GLY A 68 3.40 -20.14 -16.16
C GLY A 68 4.63 -19.82 -15.33
N LEU A 69 4.65 -20.19 -14.03
CA LEU A 69 5.80 -20.04 -13.14
C LEU A 69 6.59 -21.34 -12.92
N GLU A 70 6.23 -22.45 -13.57
CA GLU A 70 6.94 -23.74 -13.45
C GLU A 70 8.45 -23.63 -13.66
N ALA A 71 8.88 -22.88 -14.67
CA ALA A 71 10.30 -22.70 -14.97
C ALA A 71 11.03 -21.95 -13.84
N ILE A 72 10.39 -20.93 -13.26
CA ILE A 72 10.93 -20.17 -12.12
C ILE A 72 10.94 -21.02 -10.86
N ARG A 73 9.91 -21.83 -10.61
CA ARG A 73 9.89 -22.75 -9.46
C ARG A 73 11.00 -23.80 -9.55
N LYS A 74 11.27 -24.34 -10.73
CA LYS A 74 12.35 -25.33 -10.93
C LYS A 74 13.74 -24.76 -10.72
N ASP A 75 13.93 -23.50 -11.10
CA ASP A 75 15.18 -22.78 -10.92
C ASP A 75 14.89 -21.34 -10.50
N PRO A 76 14.79 -21.02 -9.20
CA PRO A 76 14.54 -19.66 -8.75
C PRO A 76 15.73 -18.71 -8.96
N GLN A 77 16.94 -19.24 -9.18
CA GLN A 77 18.18 -18.44 -9.22
C GLN A 77 18.19 -17.40 -10.35
N GLN A 78 17.47 -17.65 -11.44
CA GLN A 78 17.31 -16.72 -12.57
C GLN A 78 16.62 -15.39 -12.21
N ILE A 79 15.94 -15.30 -11.07
CA ILE A 79 15.30 -14.05 -10.61
C ILE A 79 15.83 -13.58 -9.24
N ILE A 80 16.82 -14.26 -8.68
CA ILE A 80 17.44 -13.90 -7.41
C ILE A 80 18.68 -13.03 -7.68
N SER A 81 18.75 -11.90 -6.99
CA SER A 81 19.92 -11.02 -7.02
C SER A 81 20.95 -11.45 -5.97
N GLN A 82 20.48 -11.74 -4.75
CA GLN A 82 21.35 -12.10 -3.63
C GLN A 82 20.59 -12.85 -2.53
N PHE A 83 21.33 -13.57 -1.69
CA PHE A 83 20.82 -14.13 -0.44
C PHE A 83 21.75 -13.79 0.72
N GLY A 84 21.20 -13.75 1.93
CA GLY A 84 21.93 -13.55 3.18
C GLY A 84 21.22 -14.22 4.34
N TYR A 85 21.92 -14.37 5.47
CA TYR A 85 21.35 -14.91 6.70
C TYR A 85 21.25 -13.81 7.76
N ASP A 86 20.13 -13.79 8.48
CA ASP A 86 19.92 -12.96 9.66
C ASP A 86 19.89 -13.88 10.89
N ALA A 87 20.76 -13.56 11.86
CA ALA A 87 20.96 -14.34 13.09
C ALA A 87 19.95 -14.00 14.20
N GLY A 88 19.01 -13.07 13.98
CA GLY A 88 17.95 -12.76 14.93
C GLY A 88 17.11 -13.99 15.29
N PRO A 89 16.38 -14.02 16.41
CA PRO A 89 15.45 -15.11 16.70
C PRO A 89 14.09 -14.88 15.98
N PRO A 90 13.61 -15.81 15.12
CA PRO A 90 14.30 -17.01 14.61
C PRO A 90 15.29 -16.68 13.48
N GLU A 91 16.33 -17.51 13.35
CA GLU A 91 17.30 -17.37 12.24
C GLU A 91 16.54 -17.41 10.91
N SER A 92 16.87 -16.52 9.98
CA SER A 92 16.15 -16.42 8.72
C SER A 92 17.06 -16.28 7.50
N LEU A 93 16.63 -16.88 6.39
CA LEU A 93 17.19 -16.66 5.07
C LEU A 93 16.50 -15.43 4.47
N GLN A 94 17.30 -14.41 4.16
CA GLN A 94 16.87 -13.27 3.37
C GLN A 94 17.19 -13.51 1.90
N VAL A 95 16.18 -13.48 1.04
CA VAL A 95 16.31 -13.59 -0.42
C VAL A 95 15.90 -12.27 -1.04
N GLU A 96 16.78 -11.68 -1.85
CA GLU A 96 16.48 -10.48 -2.63
C GLU A 96 16.30 -10.87 -4.09
N PHE A 97 15.12 -10.55 -4.62
CA PHE A 97 14.75 -10.84 -6.00
C PHE A 97 14.97 -9.61 -6.89
N ASP A 98 15.40 -9.82 -8.12
CA ASP A 98 15.52 -8.75 -9.12
C ASP A 98 14.12 -8.30 -9.57
N PRO A 99 13.72 -7.03 -9.35
CA PRO A 99 12.38 -6.57 -9.68
C PRO A 99 12.04 -6.69 -11.17
N ALA A 100 13.02 -6.48 -12.05
CA ALA A 100 12.79 -6.47 -13.49
C ALA A 100 12.47 -7.87 -14.04
N SER A 101 13.30 -8.86 -13.71
CA SER A 101 13.11 -10.27 -14.09
C SER A 101 11.88 -10.88 -13.41
N THR A 102 11.67 -10.61 -12.12
CA THR A 102 10.48 -11.04 -11.37
C THR A 102 9.20 -10.54 -12.03
N ASN A 103 9.08 -9.22 -12.26
CA ASN A 103 7.88 -8.65 -12.87
C ASN A 103 7.66 -9.16 -14.29
N ARG A 104 8.72 -9.37 -15.08
CA ARG A 104 8.59 -9.99 -16.41
C ARG A 104 8.06 -11.41 -16.32
N ALA A 105 8.56 -12.23 -15.39
CA ALA A 105 8.11 -13.60 -15.21
C ALA A 105 6.63 -13.66 -14.82
N LEU A 106 6.22 -12.89 -13.81
CA LEU A 106 4.82 -12.86 -13.36
C LEU A 106 3.87 -12.32 -14.44
N ARG A 107 4.28 -11.27 -15.19
CA ARG A 107 3.47 -10.74 -16.31
C ARG A 107 3.34 -11.75 -17.44
N ARG A 108 4.41 -12.47 -17.80
CA ARG A 108 4.37 -13.55 -18.81
C ARG A 108 3.45 -14.69 -18.38
N ALA A 109 3.37 -14.98 -17.08
CA ALA A 109 2.43 -15.95 -16.52
C ALA A 109 0.98 -15.43 -16.46
N GLY A 110 0.72 -14.19 -16.91
CA GLY A 110 -0.63 -13.60 -16.96
C GLY A 110 -1.18 -13.19 -15.59
N LEU A 111 -0.33 -13.12 -14.56
CA LEU A 111 -0.75 -12.82 -13.18
C LEU A 111 -1.01 -11.32 -12.99
N ALA A 112 -2.09 -11.00 -12.27
CA ALA A 112 -2.36 -9.64 -11.82
C ALA A 112 -1.32 -9.22 -10.78
N LEU A 113 -0.80 -7.99 -10.90
CA LEU A 113 0.25 -7.48 -10.04
C LEU A 113 -0.22 -6.28 -9.22
N TRP A 114 0.10 -6.33 -7.93
CA TRP A 114 -0.02 -5.23 -6.98
C TRP A 114 1.37 -4.64 -6.71
N GLY A 115 1.58 -3.42 -7.20
CA GLY A 115 2.87 -2.73 -7.12
C GLY A 115 3.23 -2.19 -5.73
N THR A 116 4.16 -1.24 -5.73
CA THR A 116 4.75 -0.61 -4.53
C THR A 116 3.83 0.40 -3.85
N ASN A 117 2.87 0.98 -4.57
CA ASN A 117 1.91 1.92 -4.01
C ASN A 117 0.80 1.16 -3.27
N ARG A 118 1.00 0.98 -1.97
CA ARG A 118 0.12 0.25 -1.07
C ARG A 118 -0.44 1.22 -0.02
N PRO A 119 -1.71 1.05 0.41
CA PRO A 119 -2.25 1.85 1.49
C PRO A 119 -1.49 1.55 2.77
N SER A 120 -1.04 2.60 3.43
CA SER A 120 -0.53 2.57 4.81
C SER A 120 -1.65 2.17 5.77
N ILE A 121 -1.34 1.28 6.70
CA ILE A 121 -2.31 0.70 7.65
C ILE A 121 -1.89 1.06 9.06
N LEU A 122 -2.78 1.65 9.86
CA LEU A 122 -2.60 1.75 11.31
C LEU A 122 -3.28 0.57 12.00
N GLY A 123 -2.48 -0.30 12.63
CA GLY A 123 -2.96 -1.48 13.36
C GLY A 123 -3.18 -1.22 14.84
N TRP A 124 -4.43 -1.04 15.26
CA TRP A 124 -4.83 -1.13 16.65
C TRP A 124 -4.96 -2.59 17.03
N TRP A 125 -4.03 -3.08 17.84
CA TRP A 125 -3.95 -4.49 18.20
C TRP A 125 -4.07 -4.68 19.71
N LEU A 126 -5.23 -5.17 20.15
CA LEU A 126 -5.53 -5.44 21.55
C LEU A 126 -5.32 -6.92 21.83
N ASN A 127 -4.44 -7.23 22.79
CA ASN A 127 -4.25 -8.59 23.29
C ASN A 127 -4.95 -8.76 24.63
N ASP A 128 -5.81 -9.75 24.74
CA ASP A 128 -6.37 -10.23 26.01
C ASP A 128 -5.43 -11.26 26.65
N SER A 129 -5.18 -11.07 27.94
CA SER A 129 -4.37 -11.94 28.78
C SER A 129 -5.05 -12.14 30.14
N ALA A 130 -4.49 -13.01 30.99
CA ALA A 130 -4.96 -13.18 32.36
C ALA A 130 -4.81 -11.90 33.20
N GLU A 131 -3.86 -11.03 32.86
CA GLU A 131 -3.68 -9.72 33.52
C GLU A 131 -4.61 -8.62 32.98
N GLY A 132 -5.40 -8.92 31.93
CA GLY A 132 -6.31 -7.98 31.28
C GLY A 132 -5.96 -7.71 29.82
N SER A 133 -6.65 -6.74 29.22
CA SER A 133 -6.45 -6.33 27.83
C SER A 133 -5.34 -5.27 27.72
N SER A 134 -4.47 -5.38 26.72
CA SER A 134 -3.40 -4.42 26.48
C SER A 134 -3.22 -4.10 24.99
N LEU A 135 -3.17 -2.80 24.66
CA LEU A 135 -2.85 -2.32 23.32
C LEU A 135 -1.35 -2.48 23.04
N VAL A 136 -1.02 -3.13 21.93
CA VAL A 136 0.35 -3.23 21.41
C VAL A 136 0.81 -1.88 20.88
N GLY A 137 1.84 -1.31 21.52
CA GLY A 137 2.49 -0.08 21.09
C GLY A 137 3.73 -0.33 20.24
N ASP A 138 4.02 0.55 19.29
CA ASP A 138 5.14 0.41 18.33
C ASP A 138 6.50 0.22 19.01
N GLY A 139 6.73 0.90 20.14
CA GLY A 139 7.98 0.79 20.91
C GLY A 139 8.12 -0.47 21.78
N GLN A 140 7.12 -1.36 21.79
CA GLN A 140 7.10 -2.53 22.66
C GLN A 140 7.64 -3.79 21.95
N ALA A 141 8.13 -4.76 22.73
CA ALA A 141 8.58 -6.04 22.19
C ALA A 141 7.44 -6.84 21.53
N SER A 142 6.21 -6.69 22.05
CA SER A 142 4.98 -7.27 21.51
C SER A 142 4.65 -6.80 20.10
N ALA A 143 5.22 -5.70 19.61
CA ALA A 143 5.03 -5.21 18.24
C ALA A 143 5.80 -6.01 17.18
N GLU A 144 6.86 -6.72 17.57
CA GLU A 144 7.76 -7.37 16.63
C GLU A 144 7.10 -8.48 15.79
N PRO A 145 6.25 -9.36 16.35
CA PRO A 145 5.50 -10.32 15.55
C PRO A 145 4.60 -9.65 14.50
N LEU A 146 3.96 -8.52 14.84
CA LEU A 146 3.09 -7.78 13.92
C LEU A 146 3.90 -7.16 12.78
N ARG A 147 5.05 -6.55 13.08
CA ARG A 147 5.95 -5.99 12.06
C ARG A 147 6.47 -7.07 11.13
N ARG A 148 6.90 -8.22 11.66
CA ARG A 148 7.35 -9.37 10.85
C ARG A 148 6.24 -9.91 9.97
N ALA A 149 5.03 -10.06 10.50
CA ALA A 149 3.87 -10.48 9.72
C ALA A 149 3.55 -9.45 8.61
N ALA A 150 3.59 -8.16 8.89
CA ALA A 150 3.36 -7.12 7.88
C ALA A 150 4.43 -7.13 6.77
N GLN A 151 5.70 -7.28 7.14
CA GLN A 151 6.80 -7.46 6.18
C GLN A 151 6.61 -8.73 5.34
N HIS A 152 6.23 -9.84 5.99
CA HIS A 152 5.97 -11.12 5.34
C HIS A 152 4.83 -11.03 4.31
N ARG A 153 3.81 -10.20 4.58
CA ARG A 153 2.67 -9.96 3.69
C ARG A 153 2.82 -8.76 2.76
N GLY A 154 3.94 -8.03 2.83
CA GLY A 154 4.20 -6.86 2.01
C GLY A 154 3.23 -5.70 2.27
N LEU A 155 2.84 -5.50 3.53
CA LEU A 155 1.91 -4.44 3.97
C LEU A 155 2.67 -3.36 4.76
N PRO A 156 2.46 -2.07 4.45
CA PRO A 156 3.04 -0.98 5.23
C PRO A 156 2.23 -0.74 6.51
N LEU A 157 2.50 -1.56 7.54
CA LEU A 157 1.88 -1.46 8.85
C LEU A 157 2.59 -0.43 9.74
N ARG A 158 1.81 0.42 10.40
CA ARG A 158 2.19 1.27 11.52
C ARG A 158 1.40 0.84 12.75
N LEU A 159 1.96 1.05 13.93
CA LEU A 159 1.30 0.77 15.20
C LEU A 159 1.16 2.07 16.00
N PRO A 160 0.14 2.18 16.87
CA PRO A 160 0.00 3.31 17.76
C PRO A 160 1.19 3.38 18.74
N MET A 161 1.37 4.53 19.39
CA MET A 161 2.39 4.66 20.44
C MET A 161 1.97 3.92 21.72
N ALA A 162 0.69 3.59 21.81
CA ALA A 162 0.00 3.05 22.98
C ALA A 162 0.16 3.96 24.21
N ASP A 163 0.01 5.27 24.00
CA ASP A 163 -0.03 6.26 25.07
C ASP A 163 -1.30 6.15 25.92
N LEU A 164 -1.40 6.89 27.03
CA LEU A 164 -2.54 6.79 27.95
C LEU A 164 -3.89 7.07 27.26
N ASN A 165 -3.95 8.01 26.31
CA ASN A 165 -5.20 8.34 25.63
C ASN A 165 -5.61 7.20 24.69
N GLU A 166 -4.64 6.58 24.02
CA GLU A 166 -4.88 5.40 23.18
C GLU A 166 -5.30 4.19 24.01
N GLN A 167 -4.65 3.94 25.14
CA GLN A 167 -5.00 2.83 26.05
C GLN A 167 -6.44 2.96 26.57
N ILE A 168 -6.94 4.18 26.82
CA ILE A 168 -8.32 4.41 27.27
C ILE A 168 -9.35 4.00 26.22
N VAL A 169 -9.07 4.23 24.93
CA VAL A 169 -10.02 3.90 23.85
C VAL A 169 -9.82 2.51 23.27
N ALA A 170 -8.66 1.87 23.50
CA ALA A 170 -8.36 0.52 23.05
C ALA A 170 -9.09 -0.55 23.88
N THR A 171 -10.41 -0.58 23.75
CA THR A 171 -11.28 -1.55 24.43
C THR A 171 -11.87 -2.54 23.43
N ALA A 172 -12.14 -3.77 23.86
CA ALA A 172 -12.75 -4.78 23.00
C ALA A 172 -14.04 -4.27 22.30
N PRO A 173 -14.98 -3.58 22.98
CA PRO A 173 -16.16 -3.01 22.31
C PRO A 173 -15.83 -2.02 21.18
N ASN A 174 -14.78 -1.22 21.32
CA ASN A 174 -14.39 -0.26 20.29
C ASN A 174 -13.69 -0.93 19.10
N LEU A 175 -12.91 -1.99 19.32
CA LEU A 175 -12.21 -2.71 18.26
C LEU A 175 -13.12 -3.72 17.53
N GLU A 176 -14.11 -4.27 18.23
CA GLU A 176 -15.13 -5.17 17.65
C GLU A 176 -16.34 -4.41 17.08
N GLY A 177 -16.43 -3.10 17.37
CA GLY A 177 -17.50 -2.24 16.90
C GLY A 177 -17.51 -2.03 15.38
N SER A 178 -18.68 -1.71 14.84
CA SER A 178 -18.82 -1.36 13.42
C SER A 178 -18.38 0.05 13.08
N ASP A 179 -18.46 0.95 14.05
CA ASP A 179 -18.11 2.36 13.92
C ASP A 179 -16.63 2.57 14.27
N PRO A 180 -15.79 3.00 13.32
CA PRO A 180 -14.38 3.26 13.59
C PRO A 180 -14.13 4.60 14.30
N ALA A 181 -15.13 5.48 14.47
CA ALA A 181 -14.93 6.83 14.98
C ALA A 181 -14.09 6.91 16.27
N PRO A 182 -14.34 6.08 17.32
CA PRO A 182 -13.56 6.15 18.57
C PRO A 182 -12.05 5.94 18.38
N LEU A 183 -11.68 5.09 17.41
CA LEU A 183 -10.28 4.82 17.08
C LEU A 183 -9.75 5.81 16.04
N ARG A 184 -10.57 6.20 15.06
CA ARG A 184 -10.21 7.06 13.94
C ARG A 184 -9.79 8.46 14.39
N ASP A 185 -10.54 9.07 15.31
CA ASP A 185 -10.32 10.45 15.73
C ASP A 185 -8.94 10.63 16.39
N ILE A 186 -8.49 9.64 17.18
CA ILE A 186 -7.17 9.64 17.80
C ILE A 186 -6.07 9.23 16.80
N SER A 187 -6.45 8.47 15.78
CA SER A 187 -5.54 7.96 14.75
C SER A 187 -5.11 8.99 13.71
N GLU A 188 -5.78 10.15 13.62
CA GLU A 188 -5.50 11.17 12.60
C GLU A 188 -4.02 11.57 12.53
N ARG A 189 -3.36 11.61 13.70
CA ARG A 189 -1.93 11.95 13.84
C ARG A 189 -0.97 11.02 13.10
N TYR A 190 -1.37 9.79 12.79
CA TYR A 190 -0.54 8.82 12.07
C TYR A 190 -0.62 8.95 10.56
N GLY A 191 -1.63 9.66 10.03
CA GLY A 191 -1.83 9.86 8.61
C GLY A 191 -1.90 8.56 7.79
N ALA A 192 -2.42 7.47 8.37
CA ALA A 192 -2.57 6.20 7.68
C ALA A 192 -3.79 6.23 6.74
N ASP A 193 -3.71 5.49 5.63
CA ASP A 193 -4.80 5.38 4.66
C ASP A 193 -5.94 4.49 5.18
N GLY A 194 -5.57 3.42 5.89
CA GLY A 194 -6.51 2.45 6.45
C GLY A 194 -6.32 2.23 7.94
N LEU A 195 -7.41 1.87 8.61
CA LEU A 195 -7.45 1.51 10.02
C LEU A 195 -7.73 0.01 10.14
N LEU A 196 -6.87 -0.72 10.84
CA LEU A 196 -7.05 -2.13 11.17
C LEU A 196 -7.23 -2.25 12.69
N ALA A 197 -8.41 -2.68 13.14
CA ALA A 197 -8.66 -3.02 14.54
C ALA A 197 -8.64 -4.53 14.70
N VAL A 198 -7.86 -5.03 15.66
CA VAL A 198 -7.72 -6.46 15.95
C VAL A 198 -7.86 -6.67 17.44
N HIS A 199 -8.79 -7.54 17.81
CA HIS A 199 -8.92 -8.06 19.15
C HIS A 199 -8.47 -9.52 19.16
N ALA A 200 -7.33 -9.79 19.78
CA ALA A 200 -6.71 -11.10 19.85
C ALA A 200 -6.74 -11.64 21.28
N ARG A 201 -7.12 -12.91 21.44
CA ARG A 201 -7.26 -13.57 22.73
C ARG A 201 -6.80 -15.01 22.66
N GLU A 202 -6.24 -15.51 23.75
CA GLU A 202 -5.89 -16.91 23.90
C GLU A 202 -7.04 -17.67 24.58
N GLU A 203 -7.60 -18.67 23.90
CA GLU A 203 -8.68 -19.51 24.42
C GLU A 203 -8.37 -20.98 24.14
N GLY A 204 -8.38 -21.83 25.18
CA GLY A 204 -8.17 -23.28 25.03
C GLY A 204 -6.79 -23.68 24.47
N GLY A 205 -5.76 -22.85 24.68
CA GLY A 205 -4.41 -23.08 24.17
C GLY A 205 -4.24 -22.76 22.68
N GLN A 206 -5.21 -22.05 22.08
CA GLN A 206 -5.09 -21.48 20.75
C GLN A 206 -5.34 -19.98 20.78
N TRP A 207 -4.64 -19.26 19.91
CA TRP A 207 -4.88 -17.85 19.71
C TRP A 207 -5.99 -17.66 18.68
N GLN A 208 -6.92 -16.77 18.96
CA GLN A 208 -7.95 -16.35 18.02
C GLN A 208 -8.01 -14.83 17.95
N ALA A 209 -8.30 -14.29 16.77
CA ALA A 209 -8.51 -12.87 16.59
C ALA A 209 -9.75 -12.57 15.79
N GLN A 210 -10.49 -11.55 16.22
CA GLN A 210 -11.48 -10.86 15.42
C GLN A 210 -10.85 -9.57 14.90
N TRP A 211 -11.09 -9.26 13.63
CA TRP A 211 -10.53 -8.07 13.02
C TRP A 211 -11.56 -7.33 12.16
N HIS A 212 -11.37 -6.02 12.12
CA HIS A 212 -12.08 -5.08 11.27
C HIS A 212 -11.08 -4.19 10.55
N PHE A 213 -11.31 -3.96 9.27
CA PHE A 213 -10.46 -3.11 8.45
C PHE A 213 -11.31 -2.09 7.72
N TRP A 214 -10.91 -0.82 7.81
CA TRP A 214 -11.56 0.29 7.11
C TRP A 214 -10.56 0.98 6.19
N LEU A 215 -10.97 1.19 4.93
CA LEU A 215 -10.20 1.95 3.94
C LEU A 215 -11.14 2.88 3.16
N GLY A 216 -11.16 4.16 3.55
CA GLY A 216 -12.21 5.10 3.13
C GLY A 216 -13.57 4.62 3.63
N ASP A 217 -14.53 4.48 2.72
CA ASP A 217 -15.89 4.01 3.00
C ASP A 217 -16.03 2.49 2.99
N GLN A 218 -14.99 1.76 2.59
CA GLN A 218 -15.01 0.31 2.53
C GLN A 218 -14.69 -0.30 3.89
N ARG A 219 -15.41 -1.36 4.25
CA ARG A 219 -15.22 -2.11 5.48
C ARG A 219 -15.10 -3.60 5.16
N GLU A 220 -14.08 -4.21 5.73
CA GLU A 220 -13.84 -5.65 5.73
C GLU A 220 -13.77 -6.14 7.18
N GLN A 221 -14.11 -7.40 7.40
CA GLN A 221 -14.04 -8.01 8.73
C GLN A 221 -13.86 -9.52 8.63
N GLY A 222 -13.38 -10.12 9.72
CA GLY A 222 -13.26 -11.57 9.80
C GLY A 222 -12.75 -12.06 11.14
N THR A 223 -12.56 -13.36 11.22
CA THR A 223 -11.91 -14.03 12.34
C THR A 223 -10.82 -14.96 11.83
N VAL A 224 -9.77 -15.13 12.62
CA VAL A 224 -8.67 -16.08 12.34
C VAL A 224 -8.26 -16.80 13.62
N GLN A 225 -7.56 -17.93 13.45
CA GLN A 225 -6.98 -18.70 14.55
C GLN A 225 -5.52 -19.02 14.22
N GLY A 226 -4.71 -19.23 15.26
CA GLY A 226 -3.31 -19.57 15.16
C GLY A 226 -2.78 -20.27 16.40
N ALA A 227 -1.66 -20.95 16.26
CA ALA A 227 -1.01 -21.64 17.38
C ALA A 227 -0.40 -20.67 18.41
N ASP A 228 0.00 -19.48 17.96
CA ASP A 228 0.58 -18.44 18.79
C ASP A 228 0.22 -17.03 18.25
N SER A 229 0.65 -16.00 18.97
CA SER A 229 0.44 -14.60 18.58
C SER A 229 1.02 -14.25 17.21
N ALA A 230 2.17 -14.84 16.82
CA ALA A 230 2.80 -14.57 15.53
C ALA A 230 2.00 -15.18 14.36
N ALA A 231 1.49 -16.40 14.54
CA ALA A 231 0.62 -17.07 13.58
C ALA A 231 -0.69 -16.31 13.36
N VAL A 232 -1.29 -15.77 14.44
CA VAL A 232 -2.49 -14.92 14.32
C VAL A 232 -2.20 -13.60 13.62
N ALA A 233 -1.08 -12.93 13.95
CA ALA A 233 -0.64 -11.72 13.25
C ALA A 233 -0.50 -11.95 11.75
N ASP A 234 0.17 -13.03 11.37
CA ASP A 234 0.37 -13.42 9.98
C ASP A 234 -0.94 -13.76 9.25
N ALA A 235 -1.87 -14.45 9.93
CA ALA A 235 -3.18 -14.81 9.37
C ALA A 235 -4.11 -13.59 9.17
N VAL A 236 -4.16 -12.65 10.12
CA VAL A 236 -4.93 -11.40 9.96
C VAL A 236 -4.39 -10.61 8.77
N LEU A 237 -3.07 -10.42 8.71
CA LEU A 237 -2.45 -9.61 7.67
C LEU A 237 -2.51 -10.29 6.30
N LEU A 238 -2.53 -11.63 6.24
CA LEU A 238 -2.85 -12.37 5.02
C LEU A 238 -4.25 -12.01 4.52
N ALA A 239 -5.25 -12.15 5.38
CA ALA A 239 -6.64 -11.88 5.00
C ALA A 239 -6.84 -10.42 4.53
N VAL A 240 -6.21 -9.45 5.20
CA VAL A 240 -6.22 -8.05 4.77
C VAL A 240 -5.51 -7.87 3.41
N SER A 241 -4.36 -8.51 3.20
CA SER A 241 -3.62 -8.44 1.94
C SER A 241 -4.45 -8.97 0.76
N GLU A 242 -5.12 -10.10 0.93
CA GLU A 242 -5.99 -10.69 -0.11
C GLU A 242 -7.17 -9.77 -0.46
N ARG A 243 -7.81 -9.14 0.54
CA ARG A 243 -8.90 -8.18 0.32
C ARG A 243 -8.44 -6.94 -0.43
N LEU A 244 -7.27 -6.40 -0.06
CA LEU A 244 -6.69 -5.24 -0.73
C LEU A 244 -6.31 -5.57 -2.18
N ALA A 245 -5.74 -6.74 -2.43
CA ALA A 245 -5.30 -7.12 -3.77
C ALA A 245 -6.43 -7.15 -4.81
N LEU A 246 -7.65 -7.49 -4.41
CA LEU A 246 -8.83 -7.43 -5.29
C LEU A 246 -9.06 -6.03 -5.90
N ARG A 247 -8.63 -4.97 -5.20
CA ARG A 247 -8.80 -3.58 -5.62
C ARG A 247 -7.55 -2.98 -6.27
N PHE A 248 -6.37 -3.39 -5.81
CA PHE A 248 -5.10 -2.74 -6.19
C PHE A 248 -4.25 -3.55 -7.19
N ALA A 249 -4.52 -4.84 -7.36
CA ALA A 249 -3.81 -5.66 -8.35
C ALA A 249 -4.41 -5.50 -9.75
N ALA A 250 -3.56 -5.38 -10.77
CA ALA A 250 -4.00 -5.21 -12.16
C ALA A 250 -3.39 -6.27 -13.08
N LYS A 251 -4.21 -6.83 -13.97
CA LYS A 251 -3.76 -7.81 -14.97
C LYS A 251 -2.80 -7.19 -16.01
N PRO A 252 -1.82 -7.95 -16.52
CA PRO A 252 -1.00 -7.53 -17.64
C PRO A 252 -1.89 -7.26 -18.85
N GLY A 253 -1.65 -6.15 -19.57
CA GLY A 253 -2.45 -5.77 -20.74
C GLY A 253 -3.83 -5.18 -20.43
N ALA A 254 -4.28 -5.14 -19.16
CA ALA A 254 -5.47 -4.39 -18.76
C ALA A 254 -5.19 -2.88 -18.64
N SER A 255 -3.92 -2.47 -18.80
CA SER A 255 -3.52 -1.07 -18.86
C SER A 255 -3.88 -0.52 -20.24
N THR A 256 -4.71 0.52 -20.24
CA THR A 256 -5.10 1.25 -21.44
C THR A 256 -4.72 2.71 -21.27
N GLU A 257 -4.59 3.44 -22.38
CA GLU A 257 -4.44 4.89 -22.31
C GLU A 257 -5.75 5.48 -21.75
N GLN A 258 -5.64 6.24 -20.67
CA GLN A 258 -6.73 6.92 -20.01
C GLN A 258 -6.43 8.42 -19.94
N LEU A 259 -7.46 9.23 -20.12
CA LEU A 259 -7.41 10.66 -19.87
C LEU A 259 -7.96 10.93 -18.47
N LEU A 260 -7.10 11.44 -17.60
CA LEU A 260 -7.40 11.81 -16.22
C LEU A 260 -7.47 13.33 -16.10
N GLU A 261 -8.64 13.87 -15.80
CA GLU A 261 -8.77 15.26 -15.36
C GLU A 261 -8.66 15.34 -13.85
N VAL A 262 -7.85 16.27 -13.34
CA VAL A 262 -7.78 16.63 -11.92
C VAL A 262 -8.04 18.12 -11.75
N GLN A 263 -9.00 18.44 -10.87
CA GLN A 263 -9.42 19.79 -10.51
C GLN A 263 -8.86 20.20 -9.13
N GLY A 264 -8.79 21.51 -8.86
CA GLY A 264 -8.27 22.03 -7.59
C GLY A 264 -6.75 21.94 -7.47
N MET A 265 -6.02 22.01 -8.58
CA MET A 265 -4.57 21.94 -8.60
C MET A 265 -3.93 23.20 -7.99
N ASN A 266 -2.90 22.97 -7.17
CA ASN A 266 -1.98 23.99 -6.68
C ASN A 266 -0.54 23.45 -6.81
N LEU A 267 0.47 24.26 -6.44
CA LEU A 267 1.88 23.88 -6.61
C LEU A 267 2.26 22.62 -5.82
N GLU A 268 1.78 22.48 -4.58
CA GLU A 268 2.05 21.31 -3.73
C GLU A 268 1.40 20.04 -4.31
N ARG A 269 0.13 20.14 -4.72
CA ARG A 269 -0.65 19.06 -5.32
C ARG A 269 -0.06 18.61 -6.66
N TYR A 270 0.60 19.50 -7.40
CA TYR A 270 1.26 19.16 -8.65
C TYR A 270 2.39 18.14 -8.45
N ALA A 271 3.29 18.40 -7.50
CA ALA A 271 4.37 17.47 -7.18
C ALA A 271 3.83 16.14 -6.65
N ALA A 272 2.84 16.19 -5.74
CA ALA A 272 2.22 15.00 -5.17
C ALA A 272 1.55 14.12 -6.23
N LEU A 273 0.78 14.73 -7.15
CA LEU A 273 0.11 14.02 -8.24
C LEU A 273 1.11 13.45 -9.25
N GLY A 274 2.19 14.19 -9.55
CA GLY A 274 3.26 13.71 -10.42
C GLY A 274 3.89 12.40 -9.91
N HIS A 275 4.23 12.35 -8.63
CA HIS A 275 4.74 11.13 -7.99
C HIS A 275 3.71 10.00 -7.98
N LEU A 276 2.44 10.31 -7.72
CA LEU A 276 1.37 9.32 -7.72
C LEU A 276 1.17 8.68 -9.11
N LEU A 277 1.29 9.47 -10.17
CA LEU A 277 1.08 9.03 -11.56
C LEU A 277 2.34 8.45 -12.23
N GLU A 278 3.51 8.51 -11.59
CA GLU A 278 4.77 7.98 -12.12
C GLU A 278 4.68 6.50 -12.52
N PRO A 279 4.09 5.59 -11.72
CA PRO A 279 3.93 4.18 -12.10
C PRO A 279 2.98 3.96 -13.29
N PHE A 280 2.15 4.96 -13.60
CA PHE A 280 1.22 4.95 -14.72
C PHE A 280 1.77 5.72 -15.93
N ALA A 281 3.04 6.10 -15.91
CA ALA A 281 3.67 6.92 -16.95
C ALA A 281 2.88 8.21 -17.26
N GLY A 282 2.35 8.85 -16.21
CA GLY A 282 1.52 10.06 -16.33
C GLY A 282 2.24 11.20 -17.04
N ARG A 283 1.60 11.78 -18.06
CA ARG A 283 2.11 12.95 -18.80
C ARG A 283 1.05 14.04 -18.83
N PRO A 284 1.35 15.28 -18.40
CA PRO A 284 0.41 16.38 -18.52
C PRO A 284 0.20 16.71 -20.00
N LEU A 285 -1.06 16.84 -20.42
CA LEU A 285 -1.48 17.23 -21.76
C LEU A 285 -1.90 18.69 -21.83
N SER A 286 -2.67 19.15 -20.86
CA SER A 286 -3.16 20.53 -20.78
C SER A 286 -3.29 21.00 -19.34
N ILE A 287 -3.03 22.28 -19.14
CA ILE A 287 -3.17 22.99 -17.86
C ILE A 287 -4.06 24.20 -18.14
N ASP A 288 -5.17 24.30 -17.42
CA ASP A 288 -6.10 25.42 -17.48
C ASP A 288 -6.47 25.84 -16.06
N GLY A 289 -5.81 26.88 -15.55
CA GLY A 289 -5.99 27.35 -14.17
C GLY A 289 -5.69 26.25 -13.14
N ASP A 290 -6.71 25.84 -12.40
CA ASP A 290 -6.66 24.79 -11.38
C ASP A 290 -6.98 23.38 -11.93
N ARG A 291 -7.14 23.24 -13.25
CA ARG A 291 -7.45 21.96 -13.93
C ARG A 291 -6.27 21.48 -14.74
N ILE A 292 -5.94 20.20 -14.60
CA ILE A 292 -4.90 19.56 -15.39
C ILE A 292 -5.42 18.24 -15.94
N VAL A 293 -5.19 18.03 -17.24
CA VAL A 293 -5.48 16.75 -17.90
C VAL A 293 -4.18 16.00 -18.09
N TYR A 294 -4.12 14.77 -17.58
CA TYR A 294 -3.04 13.83 -17.76
C TYR A 294 -3.43 12.72 -18.73
N ARG A 295 -2.47 12.33 -19.58
CA ARG A 295 -2.46 11.02 -20.20
C ARG A 295 -1.80 10.04 -19.23
N VAL A 296 -2.47 8.96 -18.89
CA VAL A 296 -1.95 7.90 -18.02
C VAL A 296 -2.15 6.54 -18.68
N ASN A 297 -1.27 5.59 -18.41
CA ASN A 297 -1.39 4.21 -18.84
C ASN A 297 -1.70 3.34 -17.62
N GLY A 298 -2.96 2.95 -17.47
CA GLY A 298 -3.38 2.17 -16.31
C GLY A 298 -4.71 1.46 -16.50
N ASN A 299 -5.00 0.57 -15.56
CA ASN A 299 -6.35 0.08 -15.36
C ASN A 299 -7.15 1.16 -14.61
N ALA A 300 -8.39 1.43 -15.04
CA ALA A 300 -9.21 2.49 -14.46
C ALA A 300 -9.48 2.29 -12.96
N ASP A 301 -9.82 1.07 -12.52
CA ASP A 301 -10.12 0.78 -11.11
C ASP A 301 -8.87 0.92 -10.24
N GLN A 302 -7.71 0.50 -10.77
CA GLN A 302 -6.44 0.71 -10.08
C GLN A 302 -6.12 2.21 -9.94
N LEU A 303 -6.34 3.01 -10.98
CA LEU A 303 -6.18 4.46 -10.94
C LEU A 303 -7.14 5.10 -9.91
N ARG A 304 -8.42 4.73 -9.92
CA ARG A 304 -9.41 5.18 -8.91
C ARG A 304 -8.96 4.85 -7.50
N ALA A 305 -8.48 3.62 -7.29
CA ALA A 305 -8.02 3.17 -5.99
C ALA A 305 -6.82 3.99 -5.50
N GLN A 306 -5.83 4.22 -6.37
CA GLN A 306 -4.62 5.00 -6.05
C GLN A 306 -4.94 6.49 -5.80
N LEU A 307 -5.78 7.11 -6.62
CA LEU A 307 -6.20 8.50 -6.44
C LEU A 307 -7.01 8.67 -5.15
N GLY A 308 -7.82 7.67 -4.78
CA GLY A 308 -8.53 7.65 -3.50
C GLY A 308 -7.61 7.63 -2.28
N LEU A 309 -6.44 6.97 -2.36
CA LEU A 309 -5.43 7.02 -1.28
C LEU A 309 -4.89 8.44 -1.09
N ALA A 310 -4.72 9.19 -2.17
CA ALA A 310 -4.36 10.61 -2.12
C ALA A 310 -5.55 11.54 -1.81
N LYS A 311 -6.67 10.99 -1.31
CA LYS A 311 -7.90 11.70 -0.93
C LYS A 311 -8.63 12.41 -2.08
N LEU A 312 -8.34 12.05 -3.33
CA LEU A 312 -9.11 12.58 -4.47
C LEU A 312 -10.47 11.89 -4.56
N GLN A 313 -11.50 12.69 -4.82
CA GLN A 313 -12.87 12.24 -5.04
C GLN A 313 -13.18 12.23 -6.55
N GLU A 314 -13.75 11.12 -7.03
CA GLU A 314 -14.24 11.05 -8.41
C GLU A 314 -15.45 11.98 -8.56
N VAL A 315 -15.43 12.80 -9.59
CA VAL A 315 -16.54 13.68 -9.97
C VAL A 315 -17.11 13.19 -11.30
N PRO A 316 -18.42 13.38 -11.56
CA PRO A 316 -19.00 13.07 -12.86
C PRO A 316 -18.20 13.79 -13.94
N ALA A 317 -17.76 13.07 -14.98
CA ALA A 317 -16.94 13.62 -16.05
C ALA A 317 -17.63 14.84 -16.67
N GLY A 318 -17.16 16.04 -16.30
CA GLY A 318 -17.47 17.26 -17.01
C GLY A 318 -16.82 17.23 -18.38
N THR A 319 -17.38 17.92 -19.36
CA THR A 319 -16.75 18.10 -20.67
C THR A 319 -15.43 18.87 -20.52
N ALA A 320 -14.33 18.13 -20.38
CA ALA A 320 -12.98 18.65 -20.46
C ALA A 320 -12.68 19.07 -21.91
N SER A 321 -12.64 20.38 -22.20
CA SER A 321 -12.18 20.88 -23.50
C SER A 321 -10.68 21.13 -23.47
N VAL A 322 -9.91 20.34 -24.23
CA VAL A 322 -8.48 20.61 -24.47
C VAL A 322 -8.38 21.79 -25.44
N PRO A 323 -7.73 22.91 -25.11
CA PRO A 323 -7.48 23.98 -26.07
C PRO A 323 -6.37 23.56 -27.04
N VAL A 324 -6.63 23.65 -28.35
CA VAL A 324 -5.61 23.45 -29.39
C VAL A 324 -4.79 24.74 -29.53
N GLN A 325 -3.46 24.65 -29.48
CA GLN A 325 -2.57 25.78 -29.74
C GLN A 325 -2.75 26.32 -31.17
N PRO A 326 -2.72 27.64 -31.39
CA PRO A 326 -2.88 28.20 -32.73
C PRO A 326 -1.63 27.91 -33.57
N ILE A 327 -1.84 27.33 -34.75
CA ILE A 327 -0.82 27.22 -35.79
C ILE A 327 -0.60 28.64 -36.31
N ALA A 328 0.60 29.19 -36.11
CA ALA A 328 0.98 30.48 -36.63
C ALA A 328 1.04 30.42 -38.17
N GLY A 329 0.02 30.95 -38.84
CA GLY A 329 0.06 31.13 -40.28
C GLY A 329 -1.31 31.36 -40.94
N GLY A 330 -1.69 32.63 -41.05
CA GLY A 330 -2.46 33.15 -42.18
C GLY A 330 -3.96 32.82 -42.27
N THR A 331 -4.77 33.84 -41.95
CA THR A 331 -6.14 34.08 -42.45
C THR A 331 -7.22 33.06 -42.04
N MET A 332 -8.11 33.48 -41.13
CA MET A 332 -9.22 32.69 -40.58
C MET A 332 -10.34 32.43 -41.62
N PRO A 333 -10.71 31.15 -41.82
CA PRO A 333 -12.09 30.73 -41.72
C PRO A 333 -12.28 29.80 -40.50
N ALA A 334 -13.51 29.81 -39.97
CA ALA A 334 -14.03 29.11 -38.80
C ALA A 334 -13.18 27.92 -38.30
N VAL A 335 -12.71 28.05 -37.05
CA VAL A 335 -12.12 26.96 -36.26
C VAL A 335 -13.11 25.80 -36.22
N ALA A 336 -12.83 24.74 -36.96
CA ALA A 336 -13.50 23.46 -36.76
C ALA A 336 -13.05 22.94 -35.39
N LEU A 337 -13.92 23.06 -34.39
CA LEU A 337 -13.79 22.38 -33.11
C LEU A 337 -13.72 20.87 -33.40
N MET A 338 -12.53 20.28 -33.35
CA MET A 338 -12.43 18.84 -33.14
C MET A 338 -13.10 18.54 -31.79
N PRO A 339 -13.89 17.45 -31.67
CA PRO A 339 -14.59 17.16 -30.43
C PRO A 339 -13.57 17.02 -29.30
N ALA A 340 -13.78 17.82 -28.24
CA ALA A 340 -13.08 17.70 -26.97
C ALA A 340 -13.04 16.22 -26.55
N ALA A 341 -11.84 15.65 -26.43
CA ALA A 341 -11.69 14.31 -25.89
C ALA A 341 -12.15 14.36 -24.43
N LYS A 342 -13.34 13.84 -24.15
CA LYS A 342 -13.84 13.72 -22.78
C LYS A 342 -12.84 12.93 -21.96
N ALA A 343 -12.40 13.49 -20.83
CA ALA A 343 -11.67 12.72 -19.84
C ALA A 343 -12.52 11.52 -19.42
N GLY A 344 -11.95 10.32 -19.48
CA GLY A 344 -12.64 9.09 -19.05
C GLY A 344 -12.76 9.02 -17.53
N LEU A 345 -11.89 9.74 -16.82
CA LEU A 345 -11.83 9.84 -15.36
C LEU A 345 -11.67 11.32 -14.97
N SER A 346 -12.46 11.79 -14.02
CA SER A 346 -12.40 13.15 -13.51
C SER A 346 -12.40 13.15 -11.99
N PHE A 347 -11.47 13.89 -11.39
CA PHE A 347 -11.25 13.90 -9.96
C PHE A 347 -11.08 15.32 -9.42
N ARG A 348 -11.40 15.51 -8.15
CA ARG A 348 -11.09 16.73 -7.39
C ARG A 348 -10.40 16.37 -6.09
N TRP A 349 -9.51 17.23 -5.64
CA TRP A 349 -8.94 17.17 -4.28
C TRP A 349 -9.93 17.64 -3.21
#